data_AF-A0A8T7BIB0-F1
#
_entry.id   AF-A0A8T7BIB0-F1
#
_cell.length_a   1.000
_cell.length_b   1.000
_cell.length_c   1.000
_cell.angle_alpha   90.00
_cell.angle_beta   90.00
_cell.angle_gamma   90.00
#
_symmetry.space_group_name_H-M   'P 1'
#
loop_
_entity.id
_entity.type
_entity.pdbx_description
1 polymer ?
#
loop_
_entity_poly.entity_id
_entity_poly.type
_entity_poly.pdbx_seq_one_letter_code
_entity_poly.pdbx_strand_id
1 'polypeptide(L)'
;MSEYELIEAFWSSQSAAATALVFYLSIVSGYLLVAYVAGHKLLRSQAAFINCLFVIFASFALWGTYLYFKAGTVYYQKLTDLGSAHALGVETSVPPHIVIAFILGVGILGCLKFMWDVRHPKMNR
;
A
#
# COMPACT_ATOMS: atom_id res chain seq x y z
N MET A 1 26.34 -13.52 -4.31
CA MET A 1 26.04 -12.29 -3.58
C MET A 1 26.63 -12.46 -2.20
N SER A 2 27.52 -11.55 -1.79
CA SER A 2 28.11 -11.59 -0.46
C SER A 2 27.06 -11.32 0.62
N GLU A 3 27.36 -11.64 1.86
CA GLU A 3 26.51 -11.33 3.02
C GLU A 3 26.23 -9.82 3.11
N TYR A 4 27.26 -8.99 2.87
CA TYR A 4 27.13 -7.54 2.84
C TYR A 4 26.15 -7.07 1.75
N GLU A 5 26.28 -7.58 0.53
CA GLU A 5 25.38 -7.24 -0.58
C GLU A 5 23.93 -7.67 -0.30
N LEU A 6 23.72 -8.79 0.40
CA LEU A 6 22.40 -9.25 0.83
C LEU A 6 21.76 -8.30 1.85
N ILE A 7 22.53 -7.83 2.84
CA ILE A 7 22.08 -6.87 3.84
C ILE A 7 21.73 -5.54 3.18
N GLU A 8 22.57 -5.06 2.27
CA GLU A 8 22.32 -3.82 1.52
C GLU A 8 21.05 -3.94 0.65
N ALA A 9 20.90 -5.05 -0.08
CA ALA A 9 19.72 -5.31 -0.90
C ALA A 9 18.43 -5.40 -0.06
N PHE A 10 18.51 -6.01 1.14
CA PHE A 10 17.42 -6.02 2.10
C PHE A 10 17.02 -4.59 2.48
N TRP A 11 17.94 -3.77 2.99
CA TRP A 11 17.62 -2.40 3.41
C TRP A 11 17.14 -1.50 2.26
N SER A 12 17.74 -1.65 1.08
CA SER A 12 17.30 -0.96 -0.13
C SER A 12 15.85 -1.30 -0.49
N SER A 13 15.48 -2.58 -0.42
CA SER A 13 14.10 -3.01 -0.66
C SER A 13 13.11 -2.44 0.38
N GLN A 14 13.50 -2.37 1.66
CA GLN A 14 12.65 -1.80 2.71
C GLN A 14 12.46 -0.28 2.52
N SER A 15 13.50 0.44 2.11
CA SER A 15 13.42 1.87 1.79
C SER A 15 12.51 2.14 0.58
N ALA A 16 12.62 1.32 -0.47
CA ALA A 16 11.74 1.40 -1.63
C ALA A 16 10.27 1.09 -1.27
N ALA A 17 10.05 0.11 -0.38
CA ALA A 17 8.71 -0.21 0.14
C ALA A 17 8.10 0.96 0.93
N ALA A 18 8.88 1.59 1.81
CA ALA A 18 8.45 2.76 2.56
C ALA A 18 8.08 3.94 1.63
N THR A 19 8.88 4.16 0.58
CA THR A 19 8.59 5.18 -0.43
C THR A 19 7.29 4.89 -1.18
N ALA A 20 7.06 3.64 -1.60
CA ALA A 20 5.82 3.24 -2.25
C ALA A 20 4.60 3.39 -1.33
N LEU A 21 4.76 3.12 -0.04
CA LEU A 21 3.72 3.33 0.97
C LEU A 21 3.36 4.82 1.12
N VAL A 22 4.34 5.71 1.10
CA VAL A 22 4.11 7.17 1.12
C VAL A 22 3.32 7.63 -0.11
N PHE A 23 3.62 7.07 -1.30
CA PHE A 23 2.82 7.34 -2.49
C PHE A 23 1.37 6.86 -2.35
N TYR A 24 1.18 5.66 -1.82
CA TYR A 24 -0.16 5.14 -1.53
C TYR A 24 -0.94 6.08 -0.59
N LEU A 25 -0.32 6.50 0.53
CA LEU A 25 -0.96 7.40 1.50
C LEU A 25 -1.30 8.76 0.90
N SER A 26 -0.45 9.29 0.02
CA SER A 26 -0.71 10.53 -0.72
C SER A 26 -1.93 10.40 -1.63
N ILE A 27 -2.03 9.31 -2.39
CA ILE A 27 -3.17 9.02 -3.28
C ILE A 27 -4.47 8.88 -2.47
N VAL A 28 -4.44 8.11 -1.39
CA VAL A 28 -5.58 7.92 -0.49
C VAL A 28 -6.03 9.24 0.12
N SER A 29 -5.10 10.03 0.65
CA SER A 29 -5.42 11.32 1.28
C SER A 29 -6.05 12.29 0.29
N GLY A 30 -5.49 12.39 -0.93
CA GLY A 30 -6.05 13.22 -1.99
C GLY A 30 -7.44 12.77 -2.41
N TYR A 31 -7.66 11.46 -2.55
CA TYR A 31 -8.95 10.90 -2.90
C TYR A 31 -10.01 11.17 -1.80
N LEU A 32 -9.68 10.94 -0.54
CA LEU A 32 -10.57 11.20 0.60
C LEU A 32 -10.91 12.69 0.72
N LEU A 33 -9.94 13.58 0.48
CA LEU A 33 -10.17 15.03 0.47
C LEU A 33 -11.17 15.43 -0.63
N VAL A 34 -10.99 14.92 -1.85
CA VAL A 34 -11.90 15.16 -2.97
C VAL A 34 -13.30 14.61 -2.67
N ALA A 35 -13.37 13.39 -2.13
CA ALA A 35 -14.63 12.78 -1.71
C ALA A 35 -15.35 13.66 -0.68
N TYR A 36 -14.65 14.11 0.36
CA TYR A 36 -15.23 14.93 1.43
C TYR A 36 -15.69 16.32 0.95
N VAL A 37 -14.84 17.04 0.22
CA VAL A 37 -15.10 18.44 -0.17
C VAL A 37 -16.07 18.54 -1.35
N ALA A 38 -15.88 17.71 -2.36
CA ALA A 38 -16.56 17.84 -3.65
C ALA A 38 -17.49 16.66 -3.97
N GLY A 39 -17.46 15.56 -3.21
CA GLY A 39 -18.17 14.31 -3.53
C GLY A 39 -19.64 14.51 -3.90
N HIS A 40 -20.39 15.28 -3.10
CA HIS A 40 -21.82 15.56 -3.31
C HIS A 40 -22.12 16.38 -4.58
N LYS A 41 -21.13 17.10 -5.12
CA LYS A 41 -21.27 17.93 -6.33
C LYS A 41 -20.87 17.20 -7.61
N LEU A 42 -20.24 16.02 -7.50
CA LEU A 42 -19.74 15.27 -8.64
C LEU A 42 -20.87 14.59 -9.41
N LEU A 43 -20.88 14.81 -10.73
CA LEU A 43 -21.69 14.02 -11.67
C LEU A 43 -21.27 12.54 -11.62
N ARG A 44 -22.17 11.64 -12.00
CA ARG A 44 -21.90 10.19 -12.03
C ARG A 44 -20.68 9.84 -12.90
N SER A 45 -20.52 10.47 -14.06
CA SER A 45 -19.37 10.29 -14.94
C SER A 45 -18.06 10.77 -14.32
N GLN A 46 -18.05 11.95 -13.69
CA GLN A 46 -16.87 12.52 -13.03
C GLN A 46 -16.40 11.63 -11.87
N ALA A 47 -17.33 11.16 -11.04
CA ALA A 47 -17.00 10.26 -9.94
C ALA A 47 -16.51 8.89 -10.45
N ALA A 48 -17.11 8.35 -11.51
CA ALA A 48 -16.63 7.10 -12.12
C ALA A 48 -15.19 7.25 -12.64
N PHE A 49 -14.88 8.37 -13.29
CA PHE A 49 -13.53 8.68 -13.76
C PHE A 49 -12.52 8.79 -12.60
N ILE A 50 -12.85 9.57 -11.55
CA ILE A 50 -11.99 9.72 -10.36
C ILE A 50 -11.77 8.39 -9.66
N ASN A 51 -12.82 7.56 -9.51
CA ASN A 51 -12.71 6.23 -8.92
C ASN A 51 -11.81 5.31 -9.75
N CYS A 52 -11.92 5.35 -11.08
CA CYS A 52 -11.07 4.57 -11.96
C CYS A 52 -9.59 4.96 -11.82
N LEU A 53 -9.29 6.26 -11.86
CA LEU A 53 -7.93 6.75 -11.63
C LEU A 53 -7.41 6.34 -10.26
N PHE A 54 -8.21 6.53 -9.21
CA PHE A 54 -7.86 6.14 -7.85
C PHE A 54 -7.52 4.65 -7.76
N VAL A 55 -8.37 3.76 -8.30
CA VAL A 55 -8.13 2.32 -8.26
C VAL A 55 -6.86 1.95 -9.01
N ILE A 56 -6.60 2.54 -10.17
CA ILE A 56 -5.36 2.28 -10.95
C ILE A 56 -4.13 2.69 -10.13
N PHE A 57 -4.07 3.93 -9.65
CA PHE A 57 -2.89 4.44 -8.97
C PHE A 57 -2.70 3.82 -7.57
N ALA A 58 -3.77 3.62 -6.81
CA ALA A 58 -3.69 2.98 -5.51
C ALA A 58 -3.30 1.50 -5.62
N SER A 59 -3.81 0.78 -6.64
CA SER A 59 -3.42 -0.61 -6.91
C SER A 59 -1.97 -0.70 -7.38
N PHE A 60 -1.50 0.26 -8.18
CA PHE A 60 -0.10 0.33 -8.59
C PHE A 60 0.83 0.57 -7.38
N ALA A 61 0.48 1.48 -6.47
CA ALA A 61 1.24 1.73 -5.25
C ALA A 61 1.21 0.52 -4.30
N LEU A 62 0.05 -0.15 -4.16
CA LEU A 62 -0.09 -1.41 -3.41
C LEU A 62 0.82 -2.49 -4.01
N TRP A 63 0.77 -2.70 -5.32
CA TRP A 63 1.59 -3.67 -6.03
C TRP A 63 3.08 -3.41 -5.79
N GLY A 64 3.54 -2.17 -5.95
CA GLY A 64 4.92 -1.79 -5.71
C GLY A 64 5.34 -2.07 -4.26
N THR A 65 4.51 -1.65 -3.30
CA THR A 65 4.75 -1.89 -1.87
C THR A 65 4.86 -3.39 -1.57
N TYR A 66 3.95 -4.20 -2.11
CA TYR A 66 3.97 -5.66 -1.98
C TYR A 66 5.26 -6.27 -2.54
N LEU A 67 5.65 -5.88 -3.76
CA LEU A 67 6.85 -6.42 -4.41
C LEU A 67 8.12 -6.08 -3.64
N TYR A 68 8.26 -4.84 -3.17
CA TYR A 68 9.46 -4.43 -2.42
C TYR A 68 9.57 -5.16 -1.08
N PHE A 69 8.48 -5.29 -0.31
CA PHE A 69 8.49 -6.09 0.92
C PHE A 69 8.71 -7.58 0.64
N LYS A 70 8.20 -8.11 -0.47
CA LYS A 70 8.43 -9.50 -0.88
C LYS A 70 9.91 -9.72 -1.22
N ALA A 71 10.53 -8.79 -1.94
CA ALA A 71 11.96 -8.83 -2.23
C ALA A 71 12.79 -8.82 -0.93
N GLY A 72 12.45 -7.95 0.03
CA GLY A 72 13.08 -7.95 1.36
C GLY A 72 12.93 -9.29 2.09
N THR A 73 11.76 -9.92 2.00
CA THR A 73 11.54 -11.26 2.58
C THR A 73 12.46 -12.32 1.94
N VAL A 74 12.67 -12.26 0.62
CA VAL A 74 13.57 -13.17 -0.09
C VAL A 74 15.03 -12.96 0.32
N TYR A 75 15.48 -11.72 0.47
CA TYR A 75 16.85 -11.43 0.95
C TYR A 75 17.05 -11.85 2.40
N TYR A 76 16.03 -11.65 3.24
CA TYR A 76 16.03 -12.11 4.63
C TYR A 76 16.19 -13.64 4.71
N GLN A 77 15.41 -14.40 3.92
CA GLN A 77 15.51 -15.87 3.89
C GLN A 77 16.92 -16.35 3.50
N LYS A 78 17.53 -15.72 2.49
CA LYS A 78 18.91 -16.04 2.09
C LYS A 78 19.93 -15.75 3.19
N LEU A 79 19.72 -14.69 3.98
CA LEU A 79 20.57 -14.40 5.15
C LEU A 79 20.36 -15.41 6.27
N THR A 80 19.14 -15.94 6.43
CA THR A 80 18.84 -17.00 7.40
C THR A 80 19.57 -18.29 7.02
N ASP A 81 19.59 -18.65 5.74
CA ASP A 81 20.31 -19.82 5.23
C ASP A 81 21.82 -19.74 5.46
N LEU A 82 22.37 -18.51 5.53
CA LEU A 82 23.79 -18.25 5.84
C LEU A 82 24.07 -18.17 7.35
N GLY A 83 23.05 -18.24 8.21
CA GLY A 83 23.18 -18.04 9.66
C GLY A 83 23.31 -16.59 10.10
N SER A 84 23.17 -15.63 9.18
CA SER A 84 23.43 -14.20 9.40
C SER A 84 22.18 -13.33 9.57
N ALA A 85 20.96 -13.89 9.45
CA ALA A 85 19.73 -13.11 9.57
C ALA A 85 19.56 -12.40 10.92
N HIS A 86 20.19 -12.92 11.98
CA HIS A 86 20.21 -12.27 13.30
C HIS A 86 20.78 -10.86 13.27
N ALA A 87 21.68 -10.55 12.34
CA ALA A 87 22.26 -9.22 12.14
C ALA A 87 21.22 -8.17 11.71
N LEU A 88 20.07 -8.60 11.18
CA LEU A 88 18.98 -7.70 10.79
C LEU A 88 18.03 -7.36 11.95
N GLY A 89 18.03 -8.15 13.04
CA GLY A 89 17.14 -7.93 14.19
C GLY A 89 15.64 -8.02 13.88
N VAL A 90 15.28 -8.66 12.76
CA VAL A 90 13.89 -8.83 12.32
C VAL A 90 13.51 -10.29 12.51
N GLU A 91 12.56 -10.59 13.39
CA GLU A 91 11.92 -11.91 13.48
C GLU A 91 10.43 -11.72 13.28
N THR A 92 9.87 -12.27 12.20
CA THR A 92 8.43 -12.17 11.92
C THR A 92 7.88 -13.53 11.53
N SER A 93 6.92 -14.04 12.29
CA SER A 93 6.22 -15.29 11.98
C SER A 93 5.29 -15.17 10.76
N VAL A 94 4.96 -13.94 10.36
CA VAL A 94 4.05 -13.65 9.24
C VAL A 94 4.79 -12.79 8.20
N PRO A 95 4.76 -13.15 6.91
CA PRO A 95 5.43 -12.36 5.89
C PRO A 95 4.83 -10.94 5.77
N PRO A 96 5.64 -9.87 5.93
CA PRO A 96 5.13 -8.50 6.02
C PRO A 96 4.40 -8.05 4.74
N HIS A 97 4.81 -8.57 3.58
CA HIS A 97 4.18 -8.27 2.29
C HIS A 97 2.71 -8.72 2.22
N ILE A 98 2.31 -9.80 2.92
CA ILE A 98 0.93 -10.27 2.96
C ILE A 98 0.08 -9.33 3.82
N VAL A 99 0.58 -9.00 5.01
CA VAL A 99 -0.10 -8.12 5.96
C VAL A 99 -0.35 -6.74 5.35
N ILE A 100 0.69 -6.15 4.75
CA ILE A 100 0.56 -4.82 4.14
C ILE A 100 -0.38 -4.83 2.95
N ALA A 101 -0.32 -5.83 2.06
CA ALA A 101 -1.23 -5.90 0.91
C ALA A 101 -2.70 -6.03 1.35
N PHE A 102 -2.97 -6.78 2.42
CA PHE A 102 -4.31 -6.86 2.99
C PHE A 102 -4.79 -5.50 3.52
N ILE A 103 -3.96 -4.83 4.34
CA ILE A 103 -4.30 -3.51 4.91
C ILE A 103 -4.56 -2.48 3.81
N LEU A 104 -3.67 -2.39 2.82
CA LEU A 104 -3.82 -1.45 1.71
C LEU A 104 -5.03 -1.81 0.84
N GLY A 105 -5.26 -3.09 0.56
CA GLY A 105 -6.43 -3.55 -0.20
C GLY A 105 -7.75 -3.18 0.48
N VAL A 106 -7.86 -3.42 1.79
CA VAL A 106 -9.01 -2.97 2.59
C VAL A 106 -9.13 -1.44 2.58
N GLY A 107 -8.01 -0.72 2.62
CA GLY A 107 -7.99 0.74 2.51
C GLY A 107 -8.58 1.26 1.19
N ILE A 108 -8.25 0.64 0.05
CA ILE A 108 -8.82 0.98 -1.26
C ILE A 108 -10.35 0.81 -1.24
N LEU A 109 -10.83 -0.34 -0.75
CA LEU A 109 -12.27 -0.62 -0.65
C LEU A 109 -12.98 0.36 0.29
N GLY A 110 -12.35 0.68 1.43
CA GLY A 110 -12.83 1.66 2.39
C GLY A 110 -12.98 3.05 1.79
N CYS A 111 -12.01 3.48 0.98
CA CYS A 111 -12.07 4.77 0.27
C CYS A 111 -13.23 4.81 -0.74
N LEU A 112 -13.37 3.78 -1.57
CA LEU A 112 -14.47 3.70 -2.54
C LEU A 112 -15.83 3.72 -1.85
N LYS A 113 -15.96 2.99 -0.73
CA LYS A 113 -17.16 3.02 0.11
C LYS A 113 -17.41 4.41 0.70
N PHE A 114 -16.36 5.09 1.18
CA PHE A 114 -16.49 6.45 1.72
C PHE A 114 -17.01 7.42 0.66
N MET A 115 -16.46 7.41 -0.56
CA MET A 115 -16.98 8.23 -1.66
C MET A 115 -18.44 7.89 -1.98
N TRP A 116 -18.81 6.61 -1.94
CA TRP A 116 -20.20 6.20 -2.12
C TRP A 116 -21.12 6.77 -1.05
N ASP A 117 -20.73 6.65 0.22
CA ASP A 117 -21.52 7.11 1.37
C ASP A 117 -21.68 8.65 1.37
N VAL A 118 -20.63 9.41 1.01
CA VAL A 118 -20.73 10.88 0.84
C VAL A 118 -21.69 11.27 -0.28
N ARG A 119 -21.76 10.48 -1.36
CA ARG A 119 -22.64 10.75 -2.50
C ARG A 119 -24.07 10.28 -2.31
N HIS A 120 -24.30 9.34 -1.41
CA HIS A 120 -25.61 8.79 -1.09
C HIS A 120 -25.88 8.92 0.41
N PRO A 121 -25.99 10.16 0.94
CA PRO A 121 -26.30 10.35 2.33
C PRO A 121 -27.60 9.62 2.65
N LYS A 122 -27.55 8.71 3.63
CA LYS A 122 -28.76 8.06 4.11
C LYS A 122 -29.66 9.16 4.66
N MET A 123 -30.85 9.33 4.06
CA MET A 123 -31.90 10.14 4.63
C MET A 123 -32.31 9.49 5.96
N ASN A 124 -31.67 9.89 7.06
CA ASN A 124 -32.23 9.68 8.38
C ASN A 124 -33.47 10.58 8.45
N ARG A 125 -34.65 9.94 8.36
CA ARG A 125 -35.91 10.50 8.85
C ARG A 125 -35.85 10.62 10.37
#